data_AF-A0A6I3WP87-F1
#
_entry.id   AF-A0A6I3WP87-F1
#
_cell.length_a   1.000
_cell.length_b   1.000
_cell.length_c   1.000
_cell.angle_alpha   90.00
_cell.angle_beta   90.00
_cell.angle_gamma   90.00
#
_symmetry.space_group_name_H-M   'P 1'
#
loop_
_entity.id
_entity.type
_entity.pdbx_description
1 polymer ?
#
loop_
_entity_poly.entity_id
_entity_poly.type
_entity_poly.pdbx_seq_one_letter_code
_entity_poly.pdbx_strand_id
1 'polypeptide(L)'
;MSTFAVFGMTLDVAMAEARKTVKTTRPDPKRPGCKIELSVDDWLYKVAQRAEQIMGGVRVKQLSPLFDAPQYAEHFIELARKGSKCRDMRIKAKRTLVDAQGEPIINPKTKAPKVGFTEWPPKQQDQAAA
;
A
#
# COMPACT_ATOMS: atom_id res chain seq x y z
N MET A 1 -22.72 3.44 0.53
CA MET A 1 -21.78 2.41 1.01
C MET A 1 -20.49 2.65 0.26
N SER A 2 -19.44 3.05 0.96
CA SER A 2 -18.19 3.44 0.32
C SER A 2 -17.40 2.23 -0.13
N THR A 3 -17.09 2.17 -1.42
CA THR A 3 -16.59 0.98 -2.12
C THR A 3 -15.20 1.18 -2.71
N PHE A 4 -14.80 2.39 -3.11
CA PHE A 4 -13.55 2.59 -3.85
C PHE A 4 -12.43 3.10 -2.96
N ALA A 5 -11.21 2.60 -3.12
CA ALA A 5 -10.04 3.14 -2.45
C ALA A 5 -8.83 3.14 -3.38
N VAL A 6 -7.94 4.11 -3.18
CA VAL A 6 -6.69 4.23 -3.92
C VAL A 6 -5.60 3.45 -3.20
N PHE A 7 -4.96 2.55 -3.93
CA PHE A 7 -3.79 1.81 -3.50
C PHE A 7 -2.58 2.31 -4.28
N GLY A 8 -1.43 2.40 -3.62
CA GLY A 8 -0.17 2.79 -4.24
C GLY A 8 0.93 2.95 -3.20
N MET A 9 1.98 3.65 -3.58
CA MET A 9 3.03 4.09 -2.66
C MET A 9 3.43 5.52 -2.97
N THR A 10 3.43 6.39 -1.96
CA THR A 10 3.93 7.76 -2.05
C THR A 10 5.21 7.89 -1.25
N LEU A 11 6.08 8.84 -1.62
CA LEU A 11 7.31 9.10 -0.89
C LEU A 11 7.05 9.40 0.59
N ASP A 12 5.99 10.14 0.91
CA ASP A 12 5.63 10.49 2.29
C ASP A 12 5.25 9.26 3.13
N VAL A 13 4.48 8.34 2.53
CA VAL A 13 4.12 7.08 3.19
C VAL A 13 5.34 6.17 3.32
N ALA A 14 6.19 6.10 2.30
CA ALA A 14 7.44 5.34 2.36
C ALA A 14 8.39 5.89 3.45
N MET A 15 8.50 7.21 3.60
CA MET A 15 9.25 7.87 4.67
C MET A 15 8.66 7.55 6.05
N ALA A 16 7.34 7.63 6.20
CA ALA A 16 6.67 7.29 7.46
C ALA A 16 6.87 5.81 7.84
N GLU A 17 6.89 4.90 6.87
CA GLU A 17 7.21 3.48 7.09
C GLU A 17 8.68 3.25 7.42
N ALA A 18 9.58 3.93 6.70
CA ALA A 18 11.01 3.86 6.95
C ALA A 18 11.33 4.32 8.38
N ARG A 19 10.74 5.43 8.84
CA ARG A 19 10.90 5.93 10.23
C ARG A 19 10.50 4.90 11.29
N LYS A 20 9.47 4.09 11.01
CA LYS A 20 9.02 3.03 11.94
C LYS A 20 9.93 1.80 11.93
N THR A 21 10.64 1.57 10.82
CA THR A 21 11.41 0.34 10.59
C THR A 21 12.90 0.51 10.90
N VAL A 22 13.45 1.71 10.67
CA VAL A 22 14.88 1.98 10.85
C VAL A 22 15.20 2.10 12.34
N LYS A 23 16.08 1.21 12.81
CA LYS A 23 16.58 1.21 14.18
C LYS A 23 17.38 2.48 14.46
N THR A 24 17.13 3.09 15.60
CA THR A 24 17.90 4.24 16.13
C THR A 24 19.23 3.83 16.74
N THR A 25 19.56 2.54 16.76
CA THR A 25 20.79 2.03 17.40
C THR A 25 21.70 1.33 16.39
N ARG A 26 23.01 1.52 16.55
CA ARG A 26 24.05 0.77 15.83
C ARG A 26 24.90 -0.04 16.82
N PRO A 27 25.38 -1.24 16.45
CA PRO A 27 26.34 -1.95 17.28
C PRO A 27 27.63 -1.15 17.39
N ASP A 28 28.21 -1.11 18.60
CA ASP A 28 29.46 -0.42 18.86
C ASP A 28 30.64 -1.23 18.28
N PRO A 29 31.44 -0.66 17.36
CA PRO A 29 32.64 -1.34 16.86
C PRO A 29 33.73 -1.51 17.92
N LYS A 30 33.71 -0.72 19.01
CA LYS A 30 34.72 -0.78 20.09
C LYS A 30 34.35 -1.73 21.22
N ARG A 31 33.06 -2.06 21.39
CA ARG A 31 32.57 -2.96 22.43
C ARG A 31 31.54 -3.94 21.85
N PRO A 32 31.94 -5.17 21.52
CA PRO A 32 31.01 -6.17 21.01
C PRO A 32 29.91 -6.43 22.05
N GLY A 33 28.65 -6.18 21.68
CA GLY A 33 27.47 -6.33 22.56
C GLY A 33 26.84 -5.01 23.02
N CYS A 34 27.57 -3.89 22.98
CA CYS A 34 27.01 -2.57 23.27
C CYS A 34 26.38 -1.95 22.01
N LYS A 35 25.29 -1.19 22.19
CA LYS A 35 24.63 -0.43 21.12
C LYS A 35 24.84 1.07 21.39
N ILE A 36 25.26 1.81 20.37
CA ILE A 36 25.34 3.27 20.39
C ILE A 36 24.09 3.84 19.72
N GLU A 37 23.55 4.91 20.28
CA GLU A 37 22.50 5.70 19.64
C GLU A 37 23.04 6.38 18.39
N LEU A 38 22.31 6.20 17.30
CA LEU A 38 22.66 6.81 16.03
C LEU A 38 22.38 8.30 16.11
N SER A 39 23.27 9.13 15.56
CA SER A 39 23.00 10.56 15.42
C SER A 39 21.72 10.77 14.62
N VAL A 40 21.02 11.87 14.90
CA VAL A 40 19.77 12.23 14.20
C VAL A 40 20.00 12.30 12.69
N ASP A 41 21.12 12.88 12.25
CA ASP A 41 21.45 13.02 10.83
C ASP A 41 21.71 11.66 10.17
N ASP A 42 22.51 10.80 10.82
CA ASP A 42 22.79 9.44 10.37
C ASP A 42 21.50 8.60 10.29
N TRP A 43 20.57 8.82 11.22
CA TRP A 43 19.27 8.15 11.23
C TRP A 43 18.38 8.64 10.09
N LEU A 44 18.30 9.95 9.86
CA LEU A 44 17.56 10.53 8.74
C LEU A 44 18.10 10.04 7.39
N TYR A 45 19.42 9.93 7.25
CA TYR A 45 20.03 9.35 6.06
C TYR A 45 19.60 7.89 5.83
N LYS A 46 19.63 7.05 6.87
CA LYS A 46 19.15 5.66 6.78
C LYS A 46 17.65 5.55 6.50
N VAL A 47 16.85 6.47 7.05
CA VAL A 47 15.42 6.56 6.77
C VAL A 47 15.20 6.90 5.29
N ALA A 48 15.92 7.87 4.74
CA ALA A 48 15.83 8.21 3.32
C ALA A 48 16.20 7.03 2.42
N GLN A 49 17.33 6.37 2.69
CA GLN A 49 17.76 5.16 1.98
C GLN A 49 16.71 4.04 2.06
N ARG A 50 16.10 3.85 3.24
CA ARG A 50 15.05 2.84 3.40
C ARG A 50 13.76 3.23 2.69
N ALA A 51 13.41 4.51 2.67
CA ALA A 51 12.24 5.00 1.94
C ALA A 51 12.42 4.79 0.43
N GLU A 52 13.61 5.03 -0.11
CA GLU A 52 13.95 4.72 -1.51
C GLU A 52 13.80 3.23 -1.81
N GLN A 53 14.27 2.35 -0.92
CA GLN A 53 14.06 0.90 -1.06
C GLN A 53 12.58 0.51 -1.05
N ILE A 54 11.76 1.12 -0.19
CA ILE A 54 10.31 0.88 -0.15
C ILE A 54 9.66 1.35 -1.45
N MET A 55 10.07 2.51 -1.95
CA MET A 55 9.64 3.07 -3.24
C MET A 55 10.08 2.19 -4.43
N GLY A 56 11.22 1.51 -4.35
CA GLY A 56 11.68 0.55 -5.37
C GLY A 56 11.05 -0.84 -5.27
N GLY A 57 10.32 -1.15 -4.19
CA GLY A 57 9.72 -2.48 -3.98
C GLY A 57 8.43 -2.74 -4.77
N VAL A 58 7.75 -3.85 -4.46
CA VAL A 58 6.45 -4.22 -5.10
C VAL A 58 5.26 -3.89 -4.21
N ARG A 59 5.48 -3.76 -2.90
CA ARG A 59 4.39 -3.58 -1.92
C ARG A 59 3.70 -2.23 -2.12
N VAL A 60 2.36 -2.26 -2.13
CA VAL A 60 1.49 -1.07 -2.16
C VAL A 60 0.60 -1.06 -0.91
N LYS A 61 0.14 0.13 -0.51
CA LYS A 61 -0.79 0.33 0.61
C LYS A 61 -2.00 1.13 0.18
N GLN A 62 -3.07 1.04 0.98
CA GLN A 62 -4.20 1.93 0.85
C GLN A 62 -3.77 3.34 1.25
N LEU A 63 -3.84 4.29 0.33
CA LEU A 63 -3.45 5.68 0.52
C LEU A 63 -4.64 6.58 0.89
N SER A 64 -5.82 6.24 0.38
CA SER A 64 -7.04 7.03 0.57
C SER A 64 -8.02 6.36 1.54
N PRO A 65 -8.95 7.12 2.13
CA PRO A 65 -10.16 6.53 2.70
C PRO A 65 -11.01 5.83 1.62
N LEU A 66 -12.06 5.15 2.06
CA LEU A 66 -13.06 4.59 1.16
C LEU A 66 -13.96 5.71 0.62
N PHE A 67 -14.11 5.78 -0.70
CA PHE A 67 -14.97 6.70 -1.42
C PHE A 67 -16.21 5.98 -1.93
N ASP A 68 -17.30 6.72 -2.09
CA ASP A 68 -18.55 6.18 -2.64
C ASP A 68 -18.53 6.04 -4.17
N ALA A 69 -17.68 6.82 -4.86
CA ALA A 69 -17.63 6.85 -6.31
C ALA A 69 -16.18 6.84 -6.85
N PRO A 70 -15.93 6.26 -8.04
CA PRO A 70 -14.58 6.13 -8.58
C PRO A 70 -13.99 7.50 -8.98
N GLN A 71 -14.80 8.48 -9.38
CA GLN A 71 -14.30 9.80 -9.79
C GLN A 71 -13.59 10.53 -8.63
N TYR A 72 -14.05 10.33 -7.39
CA TYR A 72 -13.36 10.86 -6.21
C TYR A 72 -11.99 10.20 -5.98
N ALA A 73 -11.88 8.90 -6.26
CA ALA A 73 -10.62 8.18 -6.18
C ALA A 73 -9.66 8.60 -7.30
N GLU A 74 -10.16 8.90 -8.51
CA GLU A 74 -9.38 9.46 -9.62
C GLU A 74 -8.82 10.84 -9.24
N HIS A 75 -9.66 11.74 -8.74
CA HIS A 75 -9.23 13.07 -8.31
C HIS A 75 -8.18 12.98 -7.18
N PHE A 76 -8.32 12.03 -6.26
CA PHE A 76 -7.28 11.79 -5.24
C PHE A 76 -5.95 11.38 -5.86
N ILE A 77 -5.96 10.51 -6.89
CA ILE A 77 -4.73 10.12 -7.61
C ILE A 77 -4.10 11.34 -8.28
N GLU A 78 -4.90 12.20 -8.92
CA GLU A 78 -4.40 13.41 -9.57
C GLU A 78 -3.73 14.36 -8.57
N LEU A 79 -4.36 14.59 -7.42
CA LEU A 79 -3.80 15.43 -6.36
C LEU A 79 -2.51 14.83 -5.79
N ALA A 80 -2.50 13.51 -5.53
CA ALA A 80 -1.32 12.83 -5.03
C ALA A 80 -0.13 12.92 -6.01
N ARG A 81 -0.39 12.75 -7.32
CA ARG A 81 0.64 12.89 -8.38
C ARG A 81 1.20 14.30 -8.49
N LYS A 82 0.40 15.33 -8.18
CA LYS A 82 0.86 16.72 -8.14
C LYS A 82 1.70 17.03 -6.89
N GLY A 83 1.37 16.41 -5.76
CA GLY A 83 2.02 16.68 -4.47
C GLY A 83 3.38 16.01 -4.30
N SER A 84 3.49 14.73 -4.64
CA SER A 84 4.68 13.92 -4.30
C SER A 84 4.99 12.86 -5.37
N LYS A 85 6.20 12.28 -5.29
CA LYS A 85 6.55 11.09 -6.08
C LYS A 85 5.62 9.94 -5.71
N CYS A 86 4.92 9.40 -6.70
CA CYS A 86 3.93 8.33 -6.56
C CYS A 86 4.28 7.13 -7.43
N ARG A 87 4.00 5.92 -6.93
CA ARG A 87 4.13 4.64 -7.65
C ARG A 87 2.85 3.83 -7.57
N ASP A 88 2.54 3.11 -8.65
CA ASP A 88 1.46 2.10 -8.72
C ASP A 88 0.11 2.59 -8.20
N MET A 89 -0.26 3.83 -8.50
CA MET A 89 -1.54 4.42 -8.11
C MET A 89 -2.67 3.73 -8.87
N ARG A 90 -3.43 2.88 -8.18
CA ARG A 90 -4.55 2.10 -8.73
C ARG A 90 -5.76 2.22 -7.84
N ILE A 91 -6.94 2.27 -8.45
CA ILE A 91 -8.21 2.23 -7.74
C ILE A 91 -8.56 0.76 -7.53
N LYS A 92 -9.02 0.42 -6.34
CA LYS A 92 -9.59 -0.88 -6.04
C LYS A 92 -10.98 -0.72 -5.45
N ALA A 93 -11.90 -1.58 -5.89
CA ALA A 93 -13.26 -1.63 -5.38
C ALA A 93 -13.39 -2.73 -4.33
N LYS A 94 -14.03 -2.41 -3.21
CA LYS A 94 -14.41 -3.34 -2.15
C LYS A 94 -15.62 -4.13 -2.61
N ARG A 95 -15.43 -5.41 -2.92
CA ARG A 95 -16.49 -6.33 -3.38
C ARG A 95 -16.34 -7.69 -2.72
N THR A 96 -17.41 -8.48 -2.72
CA THR A 96 -17.34 -9.90 -2.39
C THR A 96 -16.36 -10.59 -3.34
N LEU A 97 -15.34 -11.22 -2.77
CA LEU A 97 -14.38 -12.02 -3.53
C LEU A 97 -15.11 -13.24 -4.08
N VAL A 98 -14.97 -13.43 -5.38
CA VAL A 98 -15.45 -14.60 -6.10
C VAL A 98 -14.27 -15.53 -6.37
N ASP A 99 -14.51 -16.82 -6.36
CA ASP A 99 -13.55 -17.85 -6.79
C ASP A 99 -13.40 -17.82 -8.33
N ALA A 100 -12.47 -18.61 -8.88
CA ALA A 100 -12.22 -18.72 -10.31
C ALA A 100 -13.48 -19.13 -11.12
N GLN A 101 -14.45 -19.76 -10.47
CA GLN A 101 -15.72 -20.22 -11.01
C GLN A 101 -16.87 -19.20 -10.81
N GLY A 102 -16.60 -18.02 -10.21
CA GLY A 102 -17.58 -16.96 -10.01
C GLY A 102 -18.42 -17.08 -8.74
N GLU A 103 -18.22 -18.12 -7.93
CA GLU A 103 -18.93 -18.30 -6.67
C GLU A 103 -18.32 -17.45 -5.54
N PRO A 104 -19.12 -16.81 -4.67
CA PRO A 104 -18.60 -16.04 -3.55
C PRO A 104 -17.78 -16.92 -2.61
N ILE A 105 -16.57 -16.50 -2.25
CA ILE A 105 -15.76 -17.19 -1.25
C ILE A 105 -16.43 -16.99 0.11
N ILE A 106 -17.15 -17.99 0.60
CA ILE A 106 -17.82 -17.94 1.90
C ILE A 106 -16.81 -18.31 2.99
N ASN A 107 -16.77 -17.52 4.06
CA ASN A 107 -15.97 -17.88 5.23
C ASN A 107 -16.66 -19.04 5.99
N PRO A 108 -15.99 -20.20 6.19
CA PRO A 108 -16.61 -21.36 6.83
C PRO A 108 -17.06 -21.12 8.27
N LYS A 109 -16.46 -20.15 8.98
CA LYS A 109 -16.85 -19.80 10.36
C LYS A 109 -18.03 -18.83 10.44
N THR A 110 -18.10 -17.85 9.55
CA THR A 110 -19.09 -16.76 9.66
C THR A 110 -20.24 -16.90 8.68
N LYS A 111 -20.17 -17.85 7.73
CA LYS A 111 -21.10 -18.05 6.61
C LYS A 111 -21.36 -16.79 5.76
N ALA A 112 -20.58 -15.74 5.96
CA ALA A 112 -20.67 -14.49 5.22
C ALA A 112 -19.73 -14.52 4.01
N PRO A 113 -20.11 -13.89 2.89
CA PRO A 113 -19.22 -13.68 1.76
C PRO A 113 -17.97 -12.90 2.18
N LYS A 114 -16.80 -13.38 1.79
CA LYS A 114 -15.52 -12.72 2.09
C LYS A 114 -15.42 -11.45 1.25
N VAL A 115 -15.43 -10.30 1.91
CA VAL A 115 -15.27 -9.01 1.25
C VAL A 115 -13.78 -8.68 1.12
N GLY A 116 -13.34 -8.32 -0.08
CA GLY A 116 -11.96 -7.94 -0.39
C GLY A 116 -11.90 -6.81 -1.41
N PHE A 117 -10.70 -6.48 -1.86
CA PHE A 117 -10.47 -5.44 -2.85
C PHE A 117 -10.12 -6.06 -4.20
N THR A 118 -10.89 -5.71 -5.23
CA THR A 118 -10.64 -6.10 -6.63
C THR A 118 -10.19 -4.90 -7.45
N GLU A 119 -9.48 -5.13 -8.56
CA GLU A 119 -8.98 -4.08 -9.44
C GLU A 119 -10.13 -3.30 -10.12
N TRP A 120 -9.94 -1.98 -10.29
CA TRP A 120 -10.85 -1.09 -11.01
C TRP A 120 -10.09 -0.33 -12.12
N PRO A 121 -10.63 -0.19 -13.34
CA PRO A 121 -11.89 -0.77 -13.81
C PRO A 121 -11.81 -2.31 -13.85
N PRO A 122 -12.94 -3.02 -13.67
CA PRO A 122 -12.93 -4.47 -13.81
C PRO A 122 -12.42 -4.79 -15.21
N LYS A 123 -11.39 -5.66 -15.31
CA LYS A 123 -11.01 -6.20 -16.61
C LYS A 123 -12.28 -6.79 -17.22
N GLN A 124 -12.67 -6.32 -18.40
CA GLN A 124 -13.60 -7.07 -19.23
C GLN A 124 -12.93 -8.44 -19.39
N GLN A 125 -13.47 -9.46 -18.73
CA GLN A 125 -13.17 -10.82 -19.13
C GLN A 125 -13.63 -10.86 -20.57
N ASP A 126 -12.69 -10.93 -21.51
CA ASP A 126 -13.01 -11.27 -22.89
C ASP A 126 -13.98 -12.44 -22.81
N GLN A 127 -15.20 -12.21 -23.29
CA GLN A 127 -16.17 -13.26 -23.50
C GLN A 127 -15.54 -14.20 -24.52
N ALA A 128 -14.74 -15.16 -24.06
CA ALA A 128 -14.33 -16.31 -24.86
C ALA A 128 -15.55 -17.25 -24.95
N ALA A 129 -16.54 -16.78 -25.70
CA ALA A 129 -17.58 -17.60 -26.30
C ALA A 129 -17.22 -17.73 -27.78
N ALA A 130 -16.66 -18.88 -28.16
CA ALA A 130 -16.80 -19.52 -29.46
C ALA A 130 -16.30 -20.96 -29.34
#